data_AF-A0A0G1M9K9-F1
#
_entry.id   AF-A0A0G1M9K9-F1
#
_cell.length_a   1.000
_cell.length_b   1.000
_cell.length_c   1.000
_cell.angle_alpha   90.00
_cell.angle_beta   90.00
_cell.angle_gamma   90.00
#
_symmetry.space_group_name_H-M   'P 1'
#
loop_
_entity.id
_entity.type
_entity.pdbx_description
1 polymer ?
#
loop_
_entity_poly.entity_id
_entity_poly.type
_entity_poly.pdbx_seq_one_letter_code
_entity_poly.pdbx_strand_id
1 'polypeptide(L)' 'MNTIMQVKRITVSLPVETYYLLAQHTQDRTTSKFVAQAIEEKLLKMPRGKSDVDEFLSLRDCLPKVGASQIKKAISRGRR' A
#
# COMPACT_ATOMS: atom_id res chain seq x y z
N MET A 1 -11.87 9.31 23.94
CA MET A 1 -12.03 8.28 22.89
C MET A 1 -10.85 7.33 23.01
N ASN A 2 -11.07 6.08 23.43
CA ASN A 2 -10.01 5.06 23.47
C ASN A 2 -9.86 4.46 22.07
N THR A 3 -8.80 4.83 21.35
CA THR A 3 -8.46 4.22 20.06
C THR A 3 -7.90 2.84 20.31
N ILE A 4 -8.66 1.78 20.02
CA ILE A 4 -8.17 0.40 20.10
C ILE A 4 -7.10 0.23 19.02
N MET A 5 -5.84 0.11 19.44
CA MET A 5 -4.72 -0.12 18.54
C MET A 5 -4.81 -1.55 17.99
N GLN A 6 -5.17 -1.70 16.71
CA GLN A 6 -5.22 -3.01 16.06
C GLN A 6 -3.80 -3.44 15.69
N VAL A 7 -3.23 -4.39 16.44
CA VAL A 7 -1.91 -4.98 16.14
C VAL A 7 -2.06 -6.35 15.49
N LYS A 8 -1.18 -6.65 14.54
CA LYS A 8 -1.07 -7.98 13.89
C LYS A 8 0.32 -8.53 14.14
N ARG A 9 0.41 -9.80 14.54
CA ARG A 9 1.69 -10.48 14.76
C ARG A 9 2.15 -11.12 13.45
N ILE A 10 3.41 -10.89 13.09
CA ILE A 10 4.08 -11.53 11.96
C ILE A 10 5.15 -12.47 12.53
N THR A 11 5.19 -13.70 12.04
CA THR A 11 6.24 -14.68 12.35
C THR A 11 7.02 -14.93 11.07
N VAL A 12 8.35 -14.86 11.14
CA VAL A 12 9.24 -15.08 10.00
C VAL A 12 10.33 -16.06 10.37
N SER A 13 10.70 -16.90 9.42
CA SER A 13 11.89 -17.75 9.51
C SER A 13 13.06 -17.03 8.86
N LEU A 14 14.21 -17.03 9.53
CA LEU A 14 15.45 -16.44 9.02
C LEU A 14 16.54 -17.52 8.92
N PRO A 15 17.49 -17.40 7.99
CA PRO A 15 18.73 -18.16 8.04
C PRO A 15 19.42 -17.96 9.40
N VAL A 16 20.06 -19.02 9.90
CA VAL A 16 20.65 -19.07 11.24
C VAL A 16 21.73 -17.99 11.40
N GLU A 17 22.53 -17.77 10.36
CA GLU A 17 23.59 -16.77 10.32
C GLU A 17 23.03 -15.36 10.45
N THR A 18 21.91 -15.08 9.77
CA THR A 18 21.23 -13.78 9.83
C THR A 18 20.66 -13.53 11.23
N TYR A 19 20.10 -14.57 11.87
CA TYR A 19 19.61 -14.46 13.24
C TYR A 19 20.73 -14.11 14.23
N TYR A 20 21.87 -14.78 14.15
CA TYR A 20 22.99 -14.49 15.05
C TYR A 20 23.58 -13.11 14.84
N LEU A 21 23.70 -12.65 13.59
CA LEU A 21 24.12 -11.28 13.30
C LEU A 21 23.16 -10.26 13.91
N LEU A 22 21.84 -10.48 13.78
CA LEU A 22 20.84 -9.62 14.42
C LEU A 22 20.98 -9.64 15.95
N ALA A 23 21.15 -10.83 16.54
CA ALA A 23 21.33 -10.98 17.98
C ALA A 23 22.60 -10.29 18.51
N GLN A 24 23.67 -10.18 17.71
CA GLN A 24 24.87 -9.42 18.09
C GLN A 24 24.63 -7.90 18.13
N HIS A 25 23.77 -7.39 17.24
CA HIS A 25 23.50 -5.97 17.11
C HIS A 25 22.31 -5.48 17.95
N THR A 26 21.47 -6.39 18.45
CA THR A 26 20.31 -6.08 19.28
C THR A 26 20.47 -6.71 20.65
N GLN A 27 20.29 -5.96 21.73
CA GLN A 27 20.20 -6.56 23.07
C GLN A 27 19.09 -7.64 23.08
N ASP A 28 19.31 -8.76 23.77
CA ASP A 28 18.57 -10.05 23.73
C ASP A 28 17.02 -10.00 23.65
N ARG A 29 16.38 -8.86 23.95
CA ARG A 29 14.92 -8.69 23.96
C ARG A 29 14.38 -7.72 22.91
N THR A 30 15.23 -7.14 22.06
CA THR A 30 14.82 -6.07 21.13
C THR A 30 14.90 -6.45 19.66
N THR A 31 15.26 -7.70 19.31
CA THR A 31 15.36 -8.13 17.91
C THR A 31 14.06 -7.93 17.13
N SER A 32 12.91 -8.26 17.72
CA SER A 32 11.60 -8.05 17.09
C SER A 32 11.28 -6.56 16.88
N LYS A 33 11.61 -5.71 17.85
CA LYS A 33 11.45 -4.26 17.77
C LYS A 33 12.35 -3.66 16.70
N PHE A 34 13.61 -4.10 16.65
CA PHE A 34 14.59 -3.68 15.66
C PHE A 34 14.14 -4.04 14.25
N VAL A 35 13.70 -5.28 14.04
CA VAL A 35 13.18 -5.73 12.73
C VAL A 35 11.93 -4.94 12.35
N ALA A 36 11.01 -4.69 13.29
CA ALA A 36 9.82 -3.87 13.03
C ALA A 36 10.18 -2.44 12.60
N GLN A 37 11.11 -1.79 13.30
CA GLN A 37 11.59 -0.44 12.95
C GLN A 37 12.26 -0.41 11.57
N ALA A 38 13.13 -1.37 11.28
CA ALA A 38 13.79 -1.47 9.99
C ALA A 38 12.79 -1.67 8.83
N ILE A 39 11.73 -2.45 9.06
CA ILE A 39 10.65 -2.64 8.10
C ILE A 39 9.84 -1.35 7.91
N GLU A 40 9.46 -0.66 8.99
CA GLU A 40 8.73 0.61 8.91
C GLU A 40 9.51 1.67 8.12
N GLU A 41 10.79 1.85 8.41
CA GLU A 41 11.66 2.76 7.67
C GLU A 41 11.73 2.41 6.18
N LYS A 42 11.82 1.11 5.86
CA LYS A 42 11.86 0.64 4.48
C LYS A 42 10.53 0.90 3.77
N LEU A 43 9.40 0.65 4.43
CA LEU A 43 8.06 0.89 3.88
C LEU A 43 7.78 2.38 3.68
N LEU A 44 8.28 3.25 4.56
CA LEU A 44 8.18 4.70 4.39
C LEU A 44 8.98 5.20 3.18
N LYS A 45 10.13 4.60 2.92
CA LYS A 45 11.01 4.95 1.79
C LYS A 45 10.64 4.24 0.49
N MET A 46 9.84 3.18 0.54
CA MET A 46 9.34 2.53 -0.65
C MET A 46 8.45 3.51 -1.41
N PRO A 47 8.62 3.62 -2.75
CA PRO A 47 7.68 4.38 -3.55
C PRO A 47 6.32 3.76 -3.29
N ARG A 48 5.43 4.53 -2.66
CA ARG A 48 4.03 4.14 -2.59
C ARG A 48 3.61 3.91 -4.04
N GLY A 49 2.88 2.83 -4.31
CA GLY A 49 2.35 2.57 -5.64
C GLY A 49 1.69 3.82 -6.22
N LYS A 50 1.56 3.87 -7.56
CA LYS A 50 0.92 4.96 -8.30
C LYS A 50 -0.20 5.59 -7.46
N SER A 51 -0.12 6.91 -7.26
CA SER A 51 -1.11 7.66 -6.48
C SER A 51 -2.52 7.23 -6.89
N ASP A 52 -3.50 7.23 -5.97
CA ASP A 52 -4.90 6.99 -6.34
C ASP A 52 -5.34 7.86 -7.54
N VAL A 53 -4.73 9.06 -7.66
CA VAL A 53 -4.87 9.95 -8.81
C VAL A 53 -4.25 9.38 -10.08
N ASP A 54 -3.05 8.82 -10.02
CA ASP A 54 -2.38 8.18 -11.15
C ASP A 54 -3.11 6.92 -11.60
N GLU A 55 -3.65 6.15 -10.65
CA GLU A 55 -4.50 5.00 -10.94
C GLU A 55 -5.80 5.45 -11.61
N PHE A 56 -6.47 6.47 -11.08
CA PHE A 56 -7.65 7.07 -11.70
C PHE A 56 -7.38 7.59 -13.12
N LEU A 57 -6.28 8.32 -13.32
CA LEU A 57 -5.90 8.83 -14.65
C LEU A 57 -5.63 7.68 -15.62
N SER A 58 -4.93 6.64 -15.18
CA SER A 58 -4.67 5.46 -16.01
C SER A 58 -5.96 4.73 -16.43
N LEU A 59 -6.93 4.62 -15.52
CA LEU A 59 -8.24 4.04 -15.81
C LEU A 59 -9.04 4.95 -16.76
N ARG A 60 -8.97 6.27 -16.58
CA ARG A 60 -9.66 7.25 -17.42
C ARG A 60 -9.17 7.22 -18.88
N ASP A 61 -7.88 7.00 -19.08
CA ASP A 61 -7.27 6.89 -20.41
C ASP A 61 -7.71 5.63 -21.15
N CYS A 62 -7.93 4.53 -20.43
CA CYS A 62 -8.43 3.26 -20.97
C CYS A 62 -9.94 3.28 -21.27
N LEU A 63 -10.70 4.25 -20.75
CA LEU A 63 -12.14 4.35 -20.98
C LEU A 63 -12.46 4.98 -22.35
N PRO A 64 -13.47 4.45 -23.07
CA PRO A 64 -13.87 4.99 -24.36
C PRO A 64 -14.27 6.46 -24.20
N LYS A 65 -13.62 7.34 -24.97
CA LYS A 65 -13.92 8.78 -24.97
C LYS A 65 -15.25 8.99 -25.70
N VAL A 66 -16.34 9.06 -24.94
CA VAL A 66 -17.67 9.34 -25.48
C VAL A 66 -17.74 10.80 -25.91
N GLY A 67 -18.04 11.04 -27.19
CA GLY A 67 -18.16 12.39 -27.73
C GLY A 67 -19.42 13.10 -27.25
N ALA A 68 -19.39 14.43 -27.20
CA ALA A 68 -20.55 15.24 -26.76
C ALA A 68 -21.84 14.95 -27.55
N SER A 69 -21.73 14.56 -28.82
CA SER A 69 -22.86 14.15 -29.66
C SER A 69 -23.51 12.84 -29.19
N GLN A 70 -22.72 11.85 -28.78
CA GLN A 70 -23.20 10.58 -28.23
C GLN A 70 -23.85 10.79 -26.86
N ILE A 71 -23.28 11.66 -26.02
CA ILE A 71 -23.87 12.04 -24.73
C ILE A 71 -25.25 12.68 -24.94
N LYS A 72 -25.34 13.67 -25.83
CA LYS A 72 -26.63 14.33 -26.15
C LYS A 72 -27.67 13.35 -26.68
N LYS A 73 -27.27 12.39 -27.53
CA LYS A 73 -28.15 11.35 -28.07
C LYS A 73 -28.63 10.35 -27.01
N ALA A 74 -27.80 10.02 -26.02
CA ALA A 74 -28.21 9.18 -24.90
C ALA A 74 -29.21 9.90 -23.98
N ILE A 75 -28.96 11.18 -23.68
CA ILE A 75 -29.85 12.00 -22.85
C ILE A 75 -31.23 12.16 -23.53
N SER A 76 -31.27 12.43 -24.84
CA SER A 76 -32.53 12.59 -25.55
C SER A 76 -33.34 11.29 -25.64
N ARG A 77 -32.68 10.13 -25.63
CA ARG A 77 -33.33 8.81 -25.59
C ARG A 77 -33.91 8.47 -24.22
N GLY A 78 -33.25 8.84 -23.13
CA GLY A 78 -33.74 8.58 -21.77
C GLY A 78 -34.83 9.55 -21.28
N ARG A 79 -35.07 10.65 -22.02
CA ARG A 79 -36.16 11.62 -21.73
C ARG A 79 -37.47 11.32 -22.47
N ARG A 80 -37.49 10.30 -23.35
CA ARG A 80 -38.70 9.77 -23.97
C ARG A 80 -39.13 8.52 -23.21
#